data_AF-A0A135UUD4-F1
#
_entry.id   AF-A0A135UUD4-F1
#
_cell.length_a   1.000
_cell.length_b   1.000
_cell.length_c   1.000
_cell.angle_alpha   90.00
_cell.angle_beta   90.00
_cell.angle_gamma   90.00
#
_symmetry.space_group_name_H-M   'P 1'
#
loop_
_entity.id
_entity.type
_entity.pdbx_description
1 polymer ?
#
loop_
_entity_poly.entity_id
_entity_poly.type
_entity_poly.pdbx_seq_one_letter_code
_entity_poly.pdbx_strand_id
1 'polypeptide(L)'
;MSFSSLVQDLTMRESGVPRRPRGAQSVSTIDDGRSQVSRAMSYASTAATSVSISGDISSQLHGGYFHPLARSWQAERQLTKSMLIYPLFISDQDDEEILIPSLPGQYRRGINKTMAWLEVLVRKGLRSVMLFGVPVRPGTKDALGTAADDPEGPVIRSIRAIRQRFPQLFICADVCLCEYTSHGHCGILRDDGSLNNQLSVDRISDVAIAYAVAGAHCVAPSDMNDGRIRAIKLKLIEEGIAHKTVLMSYSAKFSGCLYGPFRDAAGSAPSFGDRKCYQLPPGGRGLARRAIVRDIGEGADIIMVKPASQYLDIISDAKELGKDMPVAAYQVSGEFAMIHAAAKSGVFDLKAMAFESTEGILRAGATIVISYFTPEFLDWLST
;
A
#
# COMPACT_ATOMS: atom_id res chain seq x y z
N MET A 1 25.41 3.16 -6.86
CA MET A 1 25.32 3.10 -8.33
C MET A 1 23.90 3.49 -8.72
N SER A 2 23.75 4.53 -9.54
CA SER A 2 22.45 5.14 -9.87
C SER A 2 21.67 4.28 -10.85
N PHE A 3 20.35 4.17 -10.64
CA PHE A 3 19.38 3.47 -11.50
C PHE A 3 19.40 3.96 -12.97
N SER A 4 20.06 5.08 -13.24
CA SER A 4 20.17 5.68 -14.58
C SER A 4 21.08 4.91 -15.55
N SER A 5 22.01 4.06 -15.07
CA SER A 5 22.97 3.39 -15.98
C SER A 5 22.47 2.07 -16.56
N LEU A 6 21.35 1.52 -16.08
CA LEU A 6 20.85 0.21 -16.54
C LEU A 6 19.97 0.28 -17.80
N VAL A 7 19.49 1.48 -18.15
CA VAL A 7 18.49 1.67 -19.22
C VAL A 7 19.13 1.86 -20.60
N GLN A 8 20.43 2.16 -20.67
CA GLN A 8 21.12 2.36 -21.95
C GLN A 8 21.56 1.07 -22.64
N ASP A 9 21.63 -0.07 -21.93
CA ASP A 9 22.14 -1.32 -22.50
C ASP A 9 21.07 -2.19 -23.18
N LEU A 10 19.78 -1.85 -23.08
CA LEU A 10 18.69 -2.63 -23.67
C LEU A 10 18.29 -2.20 -25.10
N THR A 11 18.84 -1.09 -25.62
CA THR A 11 18.40 -0.51 -26.91
C THR A 11 19.20 -0.95 -28.14
N MET A 12 20.14 -1.90 -28.03
CA MET A 12 21.02 -2.28 -29.15
C MET A 12 20.92 -3.77 -29.52
N ARG A 13 19.71 -4.29 -29.75
CA ARG A 13 19.50 -5.55 -30.49
C ARG A 13 18.16 -5.56 -31.22
N GLU A 14 18.07 -4.85 -32.34
CA GLU A 14 17.13 -5.20 -33.41
C GLU A 14 17.46 -4.44 -34.70
N SER A 15 18.12 -5.11 -35.65
CA SER A 15 18.02 -4.74 -37.06
C SER A 15 18.39 -5.94 -37.94
N GLY A 16 17.47 -6.34 -38.82
CA GLY A 16 17.81 -7.06 -40.04
C GLY A 16 17.10 -8.39 -40.30
N VAL A 17 15.81 -8.36 -40.69
CA VAL A 17 15.25 -9.38 -41.61
C VAL A 17 14.22 -8.72 -42.55
N PRO A 18 14.27 -8.90 -43.89
CA PRO A 18 13.35 -8.25 -44.82
C PRO A 18 12.07 -9.04 -45.11
N ARG A 19 10.98 -8.30 -45.34
CA ARG A 19 9.64 -8.74 -45.80
C ARG A 19 9.65 -9.29 -47.23
N ARG A 20 8.82 -10.31 -47.52
CA ARG A 20 8.37 -10.71 -48.87
C ARG A 20 6.83 -10.75 -48.97
N PRO A 21 6.23 -10.59 -50.18
CA PRO A 21 4.87 -10.08 -50.36
C PRO A 21 3.78 -11.14 -50.58
N ARG A 22 2.53 -10.67 -50.49
CA ARG A 22 1.25 -11.38 -50.69
C ARG A 22 1.02 -11.79 -52.16
N GLY A 23 0.44 -12.98 -52.38
CA GLY A 23 -0.30 -13.40 -53.58
C GLY A 23 -1.40 -14.39 -53.12
N ALA A 24 -2.68 -14.07 -53.28
CA ALA A 24 -3.56 -14.24 -54.44
C ALA A 24 -4.41 -15.53 -54.33
N GLN A 25 -5.73 -15.34 -54.46
CA GLN A 25 -6.80 -16.31 -54.29
C GLN A 25 -6.84 -17.34 -55.42
N SER A 26 -7.29 -18.57 -55.12
CA SER A 26 -7.92 -19.44 -56.12
C SER A 26 -9.07 -20.21 -55.50
N VAL A 27 -10.27 -19.90 -55.98
CA VAL A 27 -11.52 -20.64 -55.78
C VAL A 27 -11.46 -21.88 -56.69
N SER A 28 -11.81 -23.06 -56.19
CA SER A 28 -12.27 -24.16 -57.04
C SER A 28 -13.55 -24.77 -56.46
N THR A 29 -14.58 -24.69 -57.29
CA THR A 29 -15.87 -25.35 -57.15
C THR A 29 -15.80 -26.71 -57.85
N ILE A 30 -16.06 -27.80 -57.14
CA ILE A 30 -16.58 -29.03 -57.73
C ILE A 30 -17.65 -29.57 -56.78
N ASP A 31 -18.88 -29.56 -57.28
CA ASP A 31 -20.04 -30.25 -56.76
C ASP A 31 -20.23 -31.51 -57.61
N ASP A 32 -20.49 -32.66 -56.99
CA ASP A 32 -21.44 -33.69 -57.45
C ASP A 32 -21.26 -35.02 -56.70
N GLY A 33 -22.41 -35.61 -56.32
CA GLY A 33 -22.55 -37.06 -56.30
C GLY A 33 -22.75 -37.73 -54.94
N ARG A 34 -24.03 -37.80 -54.51
CA ARG A 34 -24.56 -38.67 -53.46
C ARG A 34 -23.94 -40.09 -53.44
N SER A 35 -23.56 -40.56 -52.25
CA SER A 35 -23.88 -41.94 -51.85
C SER A 35 -24.14 -42.00 -50.34
N GLN A 36 -25.35 -42.43 -49.96
CA GLN A 36 -25.65 -42.84 -48.61
C GLN A 36 -25.14 -44.27 -48.42
N VAL A 37 -24.18 -44.46 -47.52
CA VAL A 37 -24.03 -45.72 -46.79
C VAL A 37 -23.65 -45.38 -45.36
N SER A 38 -24.63 -45.56 -44.47
CA SER A 38 -24.43 -45.60 -43.02
C SER A 38 -23.48 -46.75 -42.70
N ARG A 39 -22.31 -46.44 -42.16
CA ARG A 39 -21.46 -47.41 -41.45
C ARG A 39 -21.00 -46.75 -40.17
N ALA A 40 -21.62 -47.19 -39.07
CA ALA A 40 -21.13 -46.96 -37.72
C ALA A 40 -19.65 -47.37 -37.67
N MET A 41 -18.75 -46.40 -37.57
CA MET A 41 -17.37 -46.66 -37.19
C MET A 41 -17.32 -46.71 -35.67
N SER A 42 -17.23 -47.92 -35.13
CA SER A 42 -16.82 -48.15 -33.75
C SER A 42 -15.42 -47.58 -33.59
N TYR A 43 -15.30 -46.44 -32.89
CA TYR A 43 -14.02 -46.05 -32.33
C TYR A 43 -13.65 -47.09 -31.28
N ALA A 44 -12.73 -47.96 -31.67
CA ALA A 44 -12.13 -48.96 -30.82
C ALA A 44 -11.52 -48.25 -29.60
N SER A 45 -11.98 -48.70 -28.43
CA SER A 45 -11.47 -48.33 -27.12
C SER A 45 -9.97 -48.60 -27.03
N THR A 46 -9.15 -47.55 -27.00
CA THR A 46 -7.81 -47.60 -26.41
C THR A 46 -7.95 -47.47 -24.90
N ALA A 47 -8.40 -48.56 -24.27
CA ALA A 47 -8.38 -48.73 -22.83
C ALA A 47 -6.94 -49.04 -22.37
N ALA A 48 -6.22 -48.01 -21.90
CA ALA A 48 -5.26 -48.04 -20.78
C ALA A 48 -4.32 -46.82 -20.79
N THR A 49 -4.88 -45.61 -20.58
CA THR A 49 -4.33 -44.42 -19.87
C THR A 49 -5.16 -43.16 -20.13
N SER A 50 -6.34 -43.26 -20.72
CA SER A 50 -7.33 -42.17 -20.72
C SER A 50 -8.12 -42.21 -19.41
N VAL A 51 -7.59 -41.62 -18.34
CA VAL A 51 -8.52 -41.01 -17.37
C VAL A 51 -9.20 -39.91 -18.17
N SER A 52 -10.43 -40.17 -18.61
CA SER A 52 -11.30 -39.18 -19.22
C SER A 52 -11.63 -38.14 -18.14
N ILE A 53 -10.72 -37.19 -17.91
CA ILE A 53 -10.97 -36.01 -17.06
C ILE A 53 -12.17 -35.22 -17.62
N SER A 54 -12.48 -35.40 -18.91
CA SER A 54 -13.77 -35.02 -19.50
C SER A 54 -14.91 -35.81 -18.86
N GLY A 55 -15.56 -35.22 -17.87
CA GLY A 55 -16.83 -35.71 -17.31
C GLY A 55 -16.88 -35.88 -15.80
N ASP A 56 -15.75 -35.80 -15.08
CA ASP A 56 -15.80 -35.80 -13.61
C ASP A 56 -16.37 -34.47 -13.11
N ILE A 57 -17.51 -34.54 -12.42
CA ILE A 57 -18.23 -33.39 -11.85
C ILE A 57 -17.32 -32.57 -10.93
N SER A 58 -16.45 -33.23 -10.15
CA SER A 58 -15.53 -32.57 -9.22
C SER A 58 -14.50 -31.67 -9.91
N SER A 59 -14.23 -31.92 -11.20
CA SER A 59 -13.28 -31.16 -12.01
C SER A 59 -13.92 -29.99 -12.78
N GLN A 60 -15.26 -29.85 -12.75
CA GLN A 60 -15.98 -28.83 -13.54
C GLN A 60 -16.11 -27.48 -12.81
N LEU A 61 -15.10 -26.62 -12.91
CA LEU A 61 -15.11 -25.29 -12.26
C LEU A 61 -15.50 -24.13 -13.19
N HIS A 62 -15.40 -24.30 -14.51
CA HIS A 62 -15.59 -23.22 -15.50
C HIS A 62 -16.97 -22.54 -15.40
N GLY A 63 -17.99 -23.27 -14.95
CA GLY A 63 -19.33 -22.73 -14.71
C GLY A 63 -19.38 -21.61 -13.66
N GLY A 64 -18.40 -21.56 -12.73
CA GLY A 64 -18.33 -20.53 -11.70
C GLY A 64 -17.78 -19.17 -12.17
N TYR A 65 -17.15 -19.10 -13.35
CA TYR A 65 -16.42 -17.89 -13.79
C TYR A 65 -16.48 -17.57 -15.29
N PHE A 66 -17.35 -18.23 -16.05
CA PHE A 66 -17.50 -18.00 -17.50
C PHE A 66 -18.01 -16.58 -17.84
N HIS A 67 -18.93 -16.04 -17.05
CA HIS A 67 -19.55 -14.73 -17.26
C HIS A 67 -18.83 -13.62 -16.45
N PRO A 68 -18.73 -12.36 -16.95
CA PRO A 68 -18.14 -11.25 -16.19
C PRO A 68 -18.69 -11.12 -14.75
N LEU A 69 -20.01 -11.13 -14.59
CA LEU A 69 -20.65 -11.08 -13.27
C LEU A 69 -20.30 -12.28 -12.39
N ALA A 70 -20.20 -13.48 -12.97
CA ALA A 70 -19.83 -14.69 -12.23
C ALA A 70 -18.40 -14.58 -11.67
N ARG A 71 -17.45 -14.00 -12.44
CA ARG A 71 -16.11 -13.69 -11.92
C ARG A 71 -16.15 -12.72 -10.75
N SER A 72 -16.96 -11.67 -10.83
CA SER A 72 -17.10 -10.69 -9.73
C SER A 72 -17.71 -11.29 -8.46
N TRP A 73 -18.57 -12.30 -8.58
CA TRP A 73 -19.15 -13.01 -7.42
C TRP A 73 -18.15 -13.92 -6.70
N GLN A 74 -17.05 -14.33 -7.35
CA GLN A 74 -16.00 -15.12 -6.70
C GLN A 74 -15.18 -14.30 -5.70
N ALA A 75 -15.21 -12.97 -5.80
CA ALA A 75 -14.50 -12.11 -4.87
C ALA A 75 -15.26 -12.02 -3.53
N GLU A 76 -14.62 -12.43 -2.43
CA GLU A 76 -15.17 -12.24 -1.08
C GLU A 76 -15.35 -10.75 -0.71
N ARG A 77 -14.60 -9.88 -1.38
CA ARG A 77 -14.67 -8.42 -1.21
C ARG A 77 -14.36 -7.71 -2.53
N GLN A 78 -15.17 -6.72 -2.87
CA GLN A 78 -14.93 -5.82 -3.99
C GLN A 78 -14.32 -4.51 -3.51
N LEU A 79 -13.42 -3.93 -4.29
CA LEU A 79 -12.80 -2.65 -3.98
C LEU A 79 -13.85 -1.53 -4.04
N THR A 80 -13.90 -0.70 -3.00
CA THR A 80 -14.73 0.52 -2.99
C THR A 80 -13.90 1.73 -2.59
N LYS A 81 -14.36 2.93 -2.97
CA LYS A 81 -13.65 4.19 -2.67
C LYS A 81 -13.41 4.40 -1.17
N SER A 82 -14.31 3.94 -0.31
CA SER A 82 -14.19 4.09 1.15
C SER A 82 -13.11 3.21 1.78
N MET A 83 -12.58 2.21 1.06
CA MET A 83 -11.47 1.39 1.53
C MET A 83 -10.11 2.09 1.36
N LEU A 84 -10.05 3.17 0.57
CA LEU A 84 -8.80 3.83 0.21
C LEU A 84 -8.41 4.91 1.23
N ILE A 85 -7.15 4.88 1.64
CA ILE A 85 -6.49 5.96 2.40
C ILE A 85 -5.39 6.54 1.53
N TYR A 86 -5.45 7.86 1.28
CA TYR A 86 -4.44 8.54 0.46
C TYR A 86 -3.29 9.12 1.31
N PRO A 87 -2.03 8.71 1.10
CA PRO A 87 -0.87 9.33 1.74
C PRO A 87 -0.61 10.76 1.24
N LEU A 88 -0.29 11.67 2.17
CA LEU A 88 0.06 13.06 1.88
C LEU A 88 1.36 13.45 2.57
N PHE A 89 2.27 14.07 1.82
CA PHE A 89 3.52 14.63 2.34
C PHE A 89 3.37 16.14 2.53
N ILE A 90 3.38 16.58 3.78
CA ILE A 90 3.09 17.96 4.16
C ILE A 90 4.36 18.69 4.57
N SER A 91 4.70 19.75 3.84
CA SER A 91 5.80 20.67 4.14
C SER A 91 5.41 21.70 5.19
N ASP A 92 6.41 22.24 5.89
CA ASP A 92 6.25 23.41 6.78
C ASP A 92 6.39 24.76 6.04
N GLN A 93 6.42 24.74 4.71
CA GLN A 93 6.27 25.91 3.83
C GLN A 93 4.87 25.92 3.21
N ASP A 94 4.02 26.88 3.62
CA ASP A 94 2.56 26.85 3.38
C ASP A 94 2.13 26.74 1.91
N ASP A 95 2.87 27.35 0.99
CA ASP A 95 2.57 27.39 -0.45
C ASP A 95 3.46 26.47 -1.32
N GLU A 96 4.33 25.66 -0.70
CA GLU A 96 5.22 24.74 -1.42
C GLU A 96 4.42 23.70 -2.21
N GLU A 97 4.89 23.39 -3.41
CA GLU A 97 4.42 22.23 -4.19
C GLU A 97 5.59 21.70 -5.01
N ILE A 98 6.23 20.64 -4.51
CA ILE A 98 7.43 20.06 -5.10
C ILE A 98 7.13 18.62 -5.52
N LEU A 99 7.33 18.33 -6.81
CA LEU A 99 7.24 16.97 -7.34
C LEU A 99 8.31 16.08 -6.68
N ILE A 100 7.93 14.87 -6.30
CA ILE A 100 8.86 13.86 -5.78
C ILE A 100 9.29 12.96 -6.96
N PRO A 101 10.52 13.09 -7.51
CA PRO A 101 10.86 12.44 -8.77
C PRO A 101 10.81 10.91 -8.72
N SER A 102 11.15 10.32 -7.57
CA SER A 102 11.15 8.87 -7.38
C SER A 102 9.76 8.29 -7.13
N LEU A 103 8.74 9.14 -6.91
CA LEU A 103 7.37 8.74 -6.61
C LEU A 103 6.40 9.39 -7.63
N PRO A 104 6.17 8.74 -8.79
CA PRO A 104 5.49 9.34 -9.94
C PRO A 104 4.16 10.01 -9.59
N GLY A 105 4.00 11.28 -9.99
CA GLY A 105 2.76 12.04 -9.79
C GLY A 105 2.49 12.48 -8.34
N GLN A 106 3.35 12.16 -7.39
CA GLN A 106 3.22 12.57 -5.99
C GLN A 106 4.06 13.81 -5.69
N TYR A 107 3.57 14.64 -4.77
CA TYR A 107 4.18 15.92 -4.42
C TYR A 107 4.30 16.05 -2.90
N ARG A 108 5.36 16.72 -2.45
CA ARG A 108 5.38 17.36 -1.14
C ARG A 108 4.70 18.72 -1.26
N ARG A 109 3.72 18.99 -0.41
CA ARG A 109 2.88 20.18 -0.48
C ARG A 109 2.83 20.91 0.85
N GLY A 110 2.83 22.23 0.80
CA GLY A 110 2.40 23.06 1.92
C GLY A 110 0.91 22.90 2.22
N ILE A 111 0.48 23.44 3.35
CA ILE A 111 -0.91 23.33 3.80
C ILE A 111 -1.91 23.95 2.82
N ASN A 112 -1.60 25.12 2.23
CA ASN A 112 -2.51 25.81 1.30
C ASN A 112 -2.74 24.98 0.04
N LYS A 113 -1.66 24.43 -0.54
CA LYS A 113 -1.68 23.55 -1.71
C LYS A 113 -2.37 22.22 -1.42
N THR A 114 -2.13 21.66 -0.24
CA THR A 114 -2.79 20.42 0.20
C THR A 114 -4.31 20.60 0.30
N MET A 115 -4.79 21.70 0.88
CA MET A 115 -6.23 21.93 1.02
C MET A 115 -6.91 22.10 -0.34
N ALA A 116 -6.29 22.83 -1.27
CA ALA A 116 -6.80 22.97 -2.64
C ALA A 116 -6.86 21.61 -3.36
N TRP A 117 -5.83 20.78 -3.21
CA TRP A 117 -5.80 19.45 -3.80
C TRP A 117 -6.86 18.51 -3.21
N LEU A 118 -7.03 18.53 -1.89
CA LEU A 118 -8.04 17.71 -1.21
C LEU A 118 -9.46 18.08 -1.60
N GLU A 119 -9.75 19.33 -1.90
CA GLU A 119 -11.08 19.72 -2.39
C GLU A 119 -11.48 18.96 -3.66
N VAL A 120 -10.53 18.78 -4.59
CA VAL A 120 -10.75 17.99 -5.81
C VAL A 120 -11.02 16.53 -5.47
N LEU A 121 -10.18 15.92 -4.63
CA LEU A 121 -10.28 14.50 -4.30
C LEU A 121 -11.53 14.17 -3.46
N VAL A 122 -11.93 15.05 -2.54
CA VAL A 122 -13.15 14.90 -1.75
C VAL A 122 -14.38 14.91 -2.66
N ARG A 123 -14.44 15.79 -3.67
CA ARG A 123 -15.52 15.79 -4.68
C ARG A 123 -15.57 14.48 -5.48
N LYS A 124 -14.42 13.84 -5.69
CA LYS A 124 -14.32 12.51 -6.34
C LYS A 124 -14.67 11.34 -5.40
N GLY A 125 -14.91 11.61 -4.12
CA GLY A 125 -15.33 10.62 -3.13
C GLY A 125 -14.21 10.12 -2.20
N LEU A 126 -13.09 10.82 -2.08
CA LEU A 126 -12.05 10.51 -1.09
C LEU A 126 -12.65 10.55 0.33
N ARG A 127 -12.42 9.50 1.12
CA ARG A 127 -12.95 9.38 2.49
C ARG A 127 -11.90 9.43 3.58
N SER A 128 -10.63 9.17 3.27
CA SER A 128 -9.57 9.12 4.28
C SER A 128 -8.20 9.53 3.72
N VAL A 129 -7.38 10.16 4.58
CA VAL A 129 -5.99 10.54 4.29
C VAL A 129 -5.04 10.05 5.38
N MET A 130 -3.78 9.81 5.00
CA MET A 130 -2.68 9.55 5.93
C MET A 130 -1.66 10.69 5.83
N LEU A 131 -1.48 11.44 6.92
CA LEU A 131 -0.58 12.59 6.96
C LEU A 131 0.84 12.18 7.35
N PHE A 132 1.81 12.63 6.56
CA PHE A 132 3.25 12.57 6.84
C PHE A 132 3.81 13.99 6.86
N GLY A 133 4.32 14.44 8.00
CA GLY A 133 4.99 15.73 8.11
C GLY A 133 6.41 15.66 7.56
N VAL A 134 6.80 16.66 6.78
CA VAL A 134 8.12 16.76 6.17
C VAL A 134 8.66 18.15 6.45
N PRO A 135 9.17 18.41 7.68
CA PRO A 135 9.77 19.70 8.00
C PRO A 135 11.03 19.90 7.16
N VAL A 136 11.08 21.03 6.45
CA VAL A 136 12.22 21.41 5.60
C VAL A 136 12.98 22.61 6.13
N ARG A 137 12.45 23.32 7.15
CA ARG A 137 13.17 24.42 7.79
C ARG A 137 14.46 23.91 8.47
N PRO A 138 15.61 24.59 8.29
CA PRO A 138 16.84 24.26 8.99
C PRO A 138 16.67 24.33 10.51
N GLY A 139 17.32 23.41 11.23
CA GLY A 139 17.28 23.37 12.70
C GLY A 139 16.02 22.74 13.30
N THR A 140 15.04 22.32 12.50
CA THR A 140 13.82 21.67 13.00
C THR A 140 14.06 20.24 13.51
N LYS A 141 15.05 19.53 12.96
CA LYS A 141 15.37 18.16 13.35
C LYS A 141 16.40 18.12 14.48
N ASP A 142 16.13 17.35 15.52
CA ASP A 142 17.04 17.11 16.64
C ASP A 142 17.10 15.64 17.04
N ALA A 143 17.84 15.26 18.09
CA ALA A 143 17.98 13.85 18.47
C ALA A 143 16.71 13.24 19.10
N LEU A 144 15.74 14.07 19.51
CA LEU A 144 14.54 13.65 20.24
C LEU A 144 13.27 13.71 19.39
N GLY A 145 13.37 14.25 18.17
CA GLY A 145 12.23 14.52 17.32
C GLY A 145 11.27 15.54 17.95
N THR A 146 11.79 16.61 18.56
CA THR A 146 10.97 17.61 19.27
C THR A 146 9.87 18.20 18.39
N ALA A 147 10.16 18.41 17.10
CA ALA A 147 9.18 18.97 16.16
C ALA A 147 8.05 18.01 15.74
N ALA A 148 8.07 16.74 16.18
CA ALA A 148 7.07 15.75 15.76
C ALA A 148 5.64 16.12 16.20
N ASP A 149 5.49 16.81 17.32
CA ASP A 149 4.21 17.27 17.86
C ASP A 149 4.16 18.79 18.06
N ASP A 150 5.00 19.53 17.34
CA ASP A 150 4.92 20.98 17.30
C ASP A 150 3.49 21.41 16.89
N PRO A 151 2.77 22.18 17.73
CA PRO A 151 1.44 22.69 17.38
C PRO A 151 1.41 23.52 16.09
N GLU A 152 2.55 24.12 15.72
CA GLU A 152 2.76 24.87 14.48
C GLU A 152 3.44 24.04 13.39
N GLY A 153 3.68 22.76 13.67
CA GLY A 153 4.21 21.79 12.73
C GLY A 153 3.21 21.41 11.63
N PRO A 154 3.71 20.85 10.51
CA PRO A 154 2.90 20.60 9.32
C PRO A 154 1.74 19.64 9.56
N VAL A 155 1.91 18.63 10.43
CA VAL A 155 0.85 17.63 10.71
C VAL A 155 -0.28 18.24 11.52
N ILE A 156 -0.01 18.86 12.67
CA ILE A 156 -1.06 19.43 13.54
C ILE A 156 -1.80 20.57 12.84
N ARG A 157 -1.10 21.46 12.15
CA ARG A 157 -1.75 22.51 11.35
C ARG A 157 -2.66 21.91 10.27
N SER A 158 -2.21 20.85 9.58
CA SER A 158 -3.03 20.15 8.58
C SER A 158 -4.24 19.45 9.17
N ILE A 159 -4.11 18.79 10.32
CA ILE A 159 -5.23 18.18 11.04
C ILE A 159 -6.31 19.24 11.28
N ARG A 160 -5.94 20.38 11.89
CA ARG A 160 -6.87 21.48 12.21
C ARG A 160 -7.54 22.03 10.95
N ALA A 161 -6.76 22.29 9.89
CA ALA A 161 -7.29 22.80 8.62
C ALA A 161 -8.25 21.81 7.94
N ILE A 162 -7.93 20.52 7.93
CA ILE A 162 -8.81 19.48 7.36
C ILE A 162 -10.09 19.35 8.18
N ARG A 163 -10.00 19.34 9.52
CA ARG A 163 -11.19 19.30 10.39
C ARG A 163 -12.14 20.46 10.11
N GLN A 164 -11.60 21.65 9.84
CA GLN A 164 -12.38 22.84 9.52
C GLN A 164 -13.00 22.79 8.11
N ARG A 165 -12.22 22.44 7.09
CA ARG A 165 -12.63 22.54 5.68
C ARG A 165 -13.35 21.29 5.15
N PHE A 166 -13.01 20.12 5.67
CA PHE A 166 -13.52 18.81 5.23
C PHE A 166 -13.97 17.97 6.43
N PRO A 167 -15.04 18.37 7.14
CA PRO A 167 -15.43 17.75 8.42
C PRO A 167 -15.78 16.25 8.32
N GLN A 168 -16.11 15.75 7.12
CA GLN A 168 -16.40 14.34 6.85
C GLN A 168 -15.18 13.51 6.42
N LEU A 169 -14.02 14.14 6.18
CA LEU A 169 -12.81 13.43 5.79
C LEU A 169 -12.17 12.80 7.02
N PHE A 170 -11.96 11.48 6.98
CA PHE A 170 -11.28 10.75 8.04
C PHE A 170 -9.78 11.04 7.99
N ILE A 171 -9.17 11.29 9.14
CA ILE A 171 -7.79 11.79 9.23
C ILE A 171 -6.98 10.78 10.00
N CYS A 172 -6.07 10.10 9.31
CA CYS A 172 -5.00 9.32 9.92
C CYS A 172 -3.72 10.15 9.96
N ALA A 173 -2.99 10.11 11.07
CA ALA A 173 -1.67 10.70 11.19
C ALA A 173 -0.64 9.60 11.48
N ASP A 174 0.43 9.54 10.70
CA ASP A 174 1.57 8.65 10.99
C ASP A 174 2.28 9.12 12.26
N VAL A 175 2.50 8.21 13.21
CA VAL A 175 3.23 8.49 14.44
C VAL A 175 4.59 7.81 14.37
N CYS A 176 5.63 8.61 14.18
CA CYS A 176 7.02 8.17 14.10
C CYS A 176 7.95 9.36 14.34
N LEU A 177 9.23 9.11 14.64
CA LEU A 177 10.23 10.17 14.81
C LEU A 177 11.20 10.30 13.62
N CYS A 178 11.12 9.45 12.59
CA CYS A 178 12.16 9.44 11.55
C CYS A 178 12.19 10.68 10.65
N GLU A 179 11.07 11.36 10.49
CA GLU A 179 10.97 12.62 9.76
C GLU A 179 11.53 13.80 10.58
N TYR A 180 11.57 13.66 11.91
CA TYR A 180 11.85 14.74 12.85
C TYR A 180 13.21 14.59 13.54
N THR A 181 13.83 13.41 13.47
CA THR A 181 15.14 13.17 14.09
C THR A 181 16.29 13.56 13.18
N SER A 182 17.35 14.11 13.75
CA SER A 182 18.58 14.48 13.03
C SER A 182 19.30 13.28 12.42
N HIS A 183 19.11 12.09 13.01
CA HIS A 183 19.71 10.82 12.56
C HIS A 183 18.78 9.96 11.67
N GLY A 184 17.50 10.34 11.51
CA GLY A 184 16.55 9.63 10.64
C GLY A 184 16.13 8.22 11.11
N HIS A 185 16.30 7.91 12.40
CA HIS A 185 15.81 6.66 13.00
C HIS A 185 14.41 6.87 13.58
N CYS A 186 13.66 5.77 13.74
CA CYS A 186 12.25 5.83 14.16
C CYS A 186 12.05 6.09 15.66
N GLY A 187 13.11 6.27 16.44
CA GLY A 187 13.05 6.50 17.89
C GLY A 187 14.32 7.15 18.42
N ILE A 188 14.37 7.35 19.74
CA ILE A 188 15.49 7.93 20.48
C ILE A 188 16.61 6.87 20.59
N LEU A 189 17.86 7.28 20.38
CA LEU A 189 19.02 6.39 20.43
C LEU A 189 19.75 6.49 21.78
N ARG A 190 20.43 5.42 22.17
CA ARG A 190 21.44 5.41 23.24
C ARG A 190 22.78 5.93 22.69
N ASP A 191 23.74 6.15 23.59
CA ASP A 191 25.09 6.60 23.25
C ASP A 191 25.82 5.63 22.30
N ASP A 192 25.50 4.33 22.33
CA ASP A 192 26.04 3.32 21.43
C ASP A 192 25.35 3.26 20.05
N GLY A 193 24.38 4.15 19.80
CA GLY A 193 23.58 4.21 18.57
C GLY A 193 22.43 3.18 18.51
N SER A 194 22.25 2.34 19.53
CA SER A 194 21.11 1.42 19.60
C SER A 194 19.82 2.15 19.99
N LEU A 195 18.67 1.56 19.62
CA LEU A 195 17.37 2.14 19.92
C LEU A 195 17.05 2.07 21.43
N ASN A 196 16.82 3.22 22.06
CA ASN A 196 16.30 3.28 23.42
C ASN A 196 14.78 3.11 23.41
N ASN A 197 14.32 1.85 23.53
CA ASN A 197 12.91 1.51 23.42
C ASN A 197 12.02 2.27 24.41
N GLN A 198 12.42 2.39 25.68
CA GLN A 198 11.59 3.05 26.70
C GLN A 198 11.37 4.53 26.37
N LEU A 199 12.45 5.29 26.18
CA LEU A 199 12.35 6.71 25.83
C LEU A 199 11.62 6.92 24.50
N SER A 200 11.84 6.02 23.53
CA SER A 200 11.15 6.07 22.24
C SER A 200 9.65 5.88 22.40
N VAL A 201 9.21 4.88 23.18
CA VAL A 201 7.79 4.61 23.43
C VAL A 201 7.13 5.79 24.14
N ASP A 202 7.78 6.37 25.14
CA ASP A 202 7.24 7.52 25.86
C ASP A 202 7.01 8.71 24.91
N ARG A 203 8.04 9.04 24.11
CA ARG A 203 8.01 10.12 23.13
C ARG A 203 7.00 9.89 22.01
N ILE A 204 6.96 8.68 21.43
CA ILE A 204 5.98 8.29 20.40
C ILE A 204 4.55 8.42 20.92
N SER A 205 4.35 8.07 22.20
CA SER A 205 3.04 8.20 22.83
C SER A 205 2.63 9.66 22.99
N ASP A 206 3.54 10.56 23.37
CA ASP A 206 3.26 12.01 23.43
C ASP A 206 2.82 12.55 22.06
N VAL A 207 3.54 12.16 21.00
CA VAL A 207 3.21 12.59 19.62
C VAL A 207 1.82 12.08 19.20
N ALA A 208 1.51 10.82 19.50
CA ALA A 208 0.18 10.27 19.22
C ALA A 208 -0.93 11.07 19.91
N ILE A 209 -0.75 11.41 21.19
CA ILE A 209 -1.73 12.20 21.95
C ILE A 209 -1.87 13.60 21.36
N ALA A 210 -0.77 14.27 21.03
CA ALA A 210 -0.82 15.61 20.45
C ALA A 210 -1.61 15.64 19.13
N TYR A 211 -1.43 14.64 18.27
CA TYR A 211 -2.23 14.51 17.04
C TYR A 211 -3.70 14.22 17.31
N ALA A 212 -4.01 13.33 18.26
CA ALA A 212 -5.39 13.01 18.64
C ALA A 212 -6.11 14.25 19.24
N VAL A 213 -5.44 14.99 20.12
CA VAL A 213 -5.93 16.25 20.72
C VAL A 213 -6.12 17.33 19.65
N ALA A 214 -5.23 17.40 18.65
CA ALA A 214 -5.38 18.30 17.51
C ALA A 214 -6.60 17.97 16.63
N GLY A 215 -7.15 16.75 16.74
CA GLY A 215 -8.35 16.31 16.05
C GLY A 215 -8.13 15.22 15.01
N ALA A 216 -7.00 14.50 15.01
CA ALA A 216 -6.85 13.32 14.19
C ALA A 216 -7.87 12.24 14.64
N HIS A 217 -8.57 11.65 13.69
CA HIS A 217 -9.52 10.57 13.97
C HIS A 217 -8.80 9.25 14.22
N CYS A 218 -7.60 9.10 13.66
CA CYS A 218 -6.76 7.94 13.80
C CYS A 218 -5.29 8.32 13.96
N VAL A 219 -4.63 7.66 14.89
CA VAL A 219 -3.17 7.71 15.06
C VAL A 219 -2.59 6.38 14.64
N ALA A 220 -1.55 6.43 13.80
CA ALA A 220 -1.02 5.25 13.13
C ALA A 220 0.49 5.07 13.42
N PRO A 221 0.87 4.48 14.57
CA PRO A 221 2.27 4.33 14.96
C PRO A 221 3.03 3.36 14.07
N SER A 222 4.06 3.87 13.38
CA SER A 222 4.83 3.13 12.38
C SER A 222 6.28 2.84 12.81
N ASP A 223 6.63 3.15 14.04
CA ASP A 223 7.98 3.13 14.61
C ASP A 223 8.55 1.72 14.86
N MET A 224 7.68 0.72 15.11
CA MET A 224 8.02 -0.67 15.47
C MET A 224 8.74 -0.87 16.82
N ASN A 225 8.65 0.09 17.76
CA ASN A 225 9.12 -0.13 19.12
C ASN A 225 8.23 -1.16 19.85
N ASP A 226 8.82 -1.93 20.76
CA ASP A 226 8.08 -2.91 21.54
C ASP A 226 7.23 -2.21 22.61
N GLY A 227 5.93 -2.53 22.68
CA GLY A 227 5.00 -2.01 23.69
C GLY A 227 4.39 -0.64 23.38
N ARG A 228 4.68 -0.02 22.23
CA ARG A 228 4.15 1.33 21.93
C ARG A 228 2.63 1.41 21.84
N ILE A 229 1.96 0.33 21.41
CA ILE A 229 0.49 0.33 21.27
C ILE A 229 -0.16 0.42 22.64
N ARG A 230 0.34 -0.36 23.60
CA ARG A 230 -0.12 -0.30 25.00
C ARG A 230 0.06 1.09 25.57
N ALA A 231 1.24 1.69 25.40
CA ALA A 231 1.52 3.02 25.93
C ALA A 231 0.60 4.10 25.32
N ILE A 232 0.43 4.10 24.00
CA ILE A 232 -0.49 5.02 23.32
C ILE A 232 -1.93 4.80 23.79
N LYS A 233 -2.41 3.55 23.85
CA LYS A 233 -3.79 3.26 24.26
C LYS A 233 -4.06 3.69 25.70
N LEU A 234 -3.11 3.47 26.62
CA LEU A 234 -3.22 3.93 28.00
C LEU A 234 -3.29 5.45 28.10
N LYS A 235 -2.42 6.19 27.39
CA LYS A 235 -2.50 7.66 27.37
C LYS A 235 -3.81 8.16 26.74
N LEU A 236 -4.32 7.51 25.69
CA LEU A 236 -5.62 7.86 25.11
C LEU A 236 -6.77 7.67 26.12
N ILE A 237 -6.68 6.65 26.99
CA ILE A 237 -7.66 6.41 28.06
C ILE A 237 -7.53 7.48 29.15
N GLU A 238 -6.31 7.80 29.58
CA GLU A 238 -6.01 8.82 30.59
C GLU A 238 -6.51 10.21 30.17
N GLU A 239 -6.27 10.59 28.92
CA GLU A 239 -6.77 11.83 28.31
C GLU A 239 -8.29 11.81 28.06
N GLY A 240 -8.96 10.68 28.28
CA GLY A 240 -10.41 10.54 28.07
C GLY A 240 -10.84 10.57 26.61
N ILE A 241 -9.92 10.33 25.66
CA ILE A 241 -10.16 10.43 24.20
C ILE A 241 -10.07 9.10 23.45
N ALA A 242 -9.83 7.99 24.15
CA ALA A 242 -9.77 6.64 23.55
C ALA A 242 -11.06 6.24 22.81
N HIS A 243 -12.23 6.69 23.26
CA HIS A 243 -13.52 6.37 22.65
C HIS A 243 -13.77 7.06 21.30
N LYS A 244 -12.92 8.02 20.92
CA LYS A 244 -13.05 8.82 19.69
C LYS A 244 -11.79 8.80 18.80
N THR A 245 -10.80 7.98 19.17
CA THR A 245 -9.51 7.91 18.47
C THR A 245 -9.21 6.47 18.08
N VAL A 246 -9.09 6.20 16.79
CA VAL A 246 -8.71 4.88 16.26
C VAL A 246 -7.19 4.70 16.35
N LEU A 247 -6.75 3.59 16.94
CA LEU A 247 -5.34 3.20 17.00
C LEU A 247 -5.02 2.19 15.89
N MET A 248 -4.40 2.65 14.82
CA MET A 248 -4.05 1.83 13.65
C MET A 248 -2.58 1.41 13.71
N SER A 249 -2.32 0.22 14.22
CA SER A 249 -0.96 -0.26 14.39
C SER A 249 -0.33 -0.74 13.08
N TYR A 250 0.88 -0.26 12.77
CA TYR A 250 1.77 -0.94 11.82
C TYR A 250 2.34 -2.22 12.43
N SER A 251 1.48 -3.20 12.72
CA SER A 251 1.82 -4.40 13.50
C SER A 251 2.87 -5.27 12.83
N ALA A 252 2.82 -5.41 11.50
CA ALA A 252 3.78 -6.16 10.73
C ALA A 252 4.43 -5.26 9.67
N LYS A 253 5.38 -4.43 10.12
CA LYS A 253 6.21 -3.59 9.24
C LYS A 253 7.59 -4.20 9.05
N PHE A 254 7.88 -4.63 7.83
CA PHE A 254 9.13 -5.29 7.46
C PHE A 254 10.21 -4.30 7.05
N SER A 255 11.46 -4.65 7.31
CA SER A 255 12.64 -4.03 6.70
C SER A 255 12.75 -4.49 5.24
N GLY A 256 13.30 -3.66 4.37
CA GLY A 256 13.44 -4.01 2.96
C GLY A 256 13.76 -2.82 2.05
N CYS A 257 13.82 -3.09 0.75
CA CYS A 257 14.21 -2.12 -0.29
C CYS A 257 13.05 -1.31 -0.88
N LEU A 258 11.79 -1.63 -0.54
CA LEU A 258 10.59 -1.00 -1.14
C LEU A 258 10.25 0.38 -0.57
N TYR A 259 11.11 0.96 0.27
CA TYR A 259 10.88 2.27 0.91
C TYR A 259 11.68 3.42 0.28
N GLY A 260 12.51 3.15 -0.73
CA GLY A 260 13.39 4.16 -1.35
C GLY A 260 12.66 5.48 -1.66
N PRO A 261 11.62 5.47 -2.51
CA PRO A 261 10.95 6.72 -2.88
C PRO A 261 10.23 7.43 -1.73
N PHE A 262 9.76 6.70 -0.71
CA PHE A 262 9.21 7.32 0.50
C PHE A 262 10.29 8.08 1.28
N ARG A 263 11.51 7.54 1.36
CA ARG A 263 12.61 8.22 2.07
C ARG A 263 12.99 9.53 1.39
N ASP A 264 12.94 9.56 0.05
CA ASP A 264 13.13 10.80 -0.71
C ASP A 264 12.00 11.80 -0.43
N ALA A 265 10.74 11.33 -0.44
CA ALA A 265 9.56 12.14 -0.18
C ALA A 265 9.56 12.78 1.21
N ALA A 266 9.89 11.98 2.23
CA ALA A 266 9.81 12.34 3.64
C ALA A 266 11.12 12.93 4.20
N GLY A 267 12.21 12.93 3.41
CA GLY A 267 13.53 13.34 3.88
C GLY A 267 14.00 12.55 5.10
N SER A 268 13.70 11.25 5.14
CA SER A 268 13.84 10.40 6.34
C SER A 268 14.81 9.24 6.13
N ALA A 269 15.78 9.37 5.21
CA ALA A 269 16.86 8.39 5.08
C ALA A 269 17.69 8.35 6.40
N PRO A 270 17.98 7.17 6.97
CA PRO A 270 18.85 7.07 8.14
C PRO A 270 20.25 7.62 7.84
N SER A 271 20.82 8.39 8.77
CA SER A 271 22.15 8.98 8.62
C SER A 271 23.28 7.95 8.77
N PHE A 272 23.01 6.84 9.45
CA PHE A 272 23.90 5.70 9.59
C PHE A 272 23.12 4.39 9.78
N GLY A 273 23.81 3.26 9.62
CA GLY A 273 23.25 1.94 9.85
C GLY A 273 21.98 1.64 9.03
N ASP A 274 21.09 0.84 9.61
CA ASP A 274 19.79 0.51 9.04
C ASP A 274 18.71 0.35 10.12
N ARG A 275 17.51 -0.07 9.70
CA ARG A 275 16.34 -0.22 10.58
C ARG A 275 16.04 -1.68 10.96
N LYS A 276 16.97 -2.61 10.67
CA LYS A 276 16.74 -4.07 10.82
C LYS A 276 16.65 -4.54 12.28
N CYS A 277 17.05 -3.71 13.24
CA CYS A 277 16.95 -4.03 14.66
C CYS A 277 15.54 -3.78 15.26
N TYR A 278 14.59 -3.25 14.49
CA TYR A 278 13.21 -3.02 14.95
C TYR A 278 12.17 -3.27 13.85
N GLN A 279 12.47 -2.97 12.59
CA GLN A 279 11.63 -3.44 11.48
C GLN A 279 11.85 -4.94 11.26
N LEU A 280 10.77 -5.68 11.00
CA LEU A 280 10.83 -7.14 10.92
C LEU A 280 11.73 -7.61 9.76
N PRO A 281 12.52 -8.68 9.92
CA PRO A 281 13.27 -9.25 8.80
C PRO A 281 12.30 -9.89 7.78
N PRO A 282 12.56 -9.81 6.45
CA PRO A 282 11.66 -10.34 5.42
C PRO A 282 11.24 -11.81 5.62
N GLY A 283 12.16 -12.68 6.05
CA GLY A 283 11.86 -14.09 6.36
C GLY A 283 11.14 -14.31 7.70
N GLY A 284 10.79 -13.25 8.42
CA GLY A 284 10.35 -13.28 9.82
C GLY A 284 8.85 -13.51 10.04
N ARG A 285 8.21 -14.45 9.33
CA ARG A 285 6.76 -14.72 9.47
C ARG A 285 6.31 -14.96 10.92
N GLY A 286 7.08 -15.75 11.69
CA GLY A 286 6.78 -16.01 13.10
C GLY A 286 6.82 -14.76 13.98
N LEU A 287 7.73 -13.82 13.70
CA LEU A 287 7.79 -12.53 14.40
C LEU A 287 6.59 -11.65 14.03
N ALA A 288 6.19 -11.63 12.76
CA ALA A 288 5.01 -10.89 12.31
C ALA A 288 3.74 -11.37 13.01
N ARG A 289 3.51 -12.69 13.07
CA ARG A 289 2.36 -13.26 13.81
C ARG A 289 2.37 -12.87 15.29
N ARG A 290 3.53 -12.94 15.96
CA ARG A 290 3.68 -12.52 17.36
C ARG A 290 3.42 -11.03 17.57
N ALA A 291 3.93 -10.17 16.68
CA ALA A 291 3.72 -8.73 16.75
C ALA A 291 2.26 -8.34 16.51
N ILE A 292 1.57 -9.00 15.58
CA ILE A 292 0.13 -8.85 15.36
C ILE A 292 -0.64 -9.22 16.64
N VAL A 293 -0.41 -10.42 17.20
CA VAL A 293 -1.10 -10.86 18.43
C VAL A 293 -0.82 -9.90 19.59
N ARG A 294 0.43 -9.45 19.74
CA ARG A 294 0.79 -8.43 20.74
C ARG A 294 -0.05 -7.17 20.57
N ASP A 295 -0.02 -6.57 19.39
CA ASP A 295 -0.66 -5.27 19.17
C ASP A 295 -2.19 -5.34 19.31
N ILE A 296 -2.81 -6.47 18.94
CA ILE A 296 -4.22 -6.76 19.24
C ILE A 296 -4.45 -6.73 20.76
N GLY A 297 -3.64 -7.49 21.51
CA GLY A 297 -3.72 -7.56 22.98
C GLY A 297 -3.39 -6.23 23.69
N GLU A 298 -2.67 -5.33 23.02
CA GLU A 298 -2.32 -4.00 23.52
C GLU A 298 -3.38 -2.93 23.19
N GLY A 299 -4.44 -3.27 22.44
CA GLY A 299 -5.58 -2.39 22.20
C GLY A 299 -5.56 -1.63 20.86
N ALA A 300 -4.82 -2.13 19.86
CA ALA A 300 -5.00 -1.66 18.49
C ALA A 300 -6.45 -1.90 18.03
N ASP A 301 -7.02 -0.92 17.31
CA ASP A 301 -8.35 -1.04 16.71
C ASP A 301 -8.25 -1.54 15.26
N ILE A 302 -7.10 -1.32 14.61
CA ILE A 302 -6.76 -1.78 13.27
C ILE A 302 -5.32 -2.29 13.28
N ILE A 303 -5.08 -3.45 12.65
CA ILE A 303 -3.74 -3.99 12.42
C ILE A 303 -3.34 -3.80 10.96
N MET A 304 -2.08 -3.46 10.71
CA MET A 304 -1.57 -3.17 9.36
C MET A 304 -0.33 -4.00 9.01
N VAL A 305 -0.30 -4.44 7.75
CA VAL A 305 0.89 -5.04 7.11
C VAL A 305 1.53 -4.06 6.12
N LYS A 306 2.86 -3.96 6.17
CA LYS A 306 3.67 -3.07 5.32
C LYS A 306 5.04 -3.70 5.01
N PRO A 307 5.47 -3.83 3.75
CA PRO A 307 4.76 -3.59 2.47
C PRO A 307 3.56 -4.50 2.23
N ALA A 308 2.85 -4.35 1.12
CA ALA A 308 1.63 -5.12 0.84
C ALA A 308 1.84 -6.29 -0.14
N SER A 309 2.16 -6.01 -1.40
CA SER A 309 2.18 -7.02 -2.48
C SER A 309 3.23 -8.11 -2.27
N GLN A 310 4.37 -7.80 -1.63
CA GLN A 310 5.39 -8.81 -1.28
C GLN A 310 5.08 -9.59 0.01
N TYR A 311 4.00 -9.26 0.71
CA TYR A 311 3.64 -9.82 2.02
C TYR A 311 2.15 -10.17 2.11
N LEU A 312 1.54 -10.58 0.99
CA LEU A 312 0.14 -11.00 0.94
C LEU A 312 -0.13 -12.21 1.86
N ASP A 313 0.85 -13.10 2.04
CA ASP A 313 0.81 -14.19 3.01
C ASP A 313 0.69 -13.68 4.46
N ILE A 314 1.36 -12.57 4.78
CA ILE A 314 1.27 -11.93 6.11
C ILE A 314 -0.06 -11.18 6.28
N ILE A 315 -0.64 -10.62 5.22
CA ILE A 315 -1.99 -10.05 5.27
C ILE A 315 -3.02 -11.18 5.55
N SER A 316 -2.83 -12.34 4.95
CA SER A 316 -3.65 -13.53 5.24
C SER A 316 -3.50 -13.99 6.69
N ASP A 317 -2.27 -14.06 7.22
CA ASP A 317 -2.03 -14.34 8.64
C ASP A 317 -2.69 -13.29 9.55
N ALA A 318 -2.60 -12.01 9.20
CA ALA A 318 -3.22 -10.93 9.96
C ALA A 318 -4.74 -11.07 9.98
N LYS A 319 -5.36 -11.45 8.86
CA LYS A 319 -6.81 -11.69 8.80
C LYS A 319 -7.23 -12.93 9.59
N GLU A 320 -6.42 -13.98 9.62
CA GLU A 320 -6.66 -15.16 10.46
C GLU A 320 -6.61 -14.79 11.96
N LEU A 321 -5.55 -14.09 12.39
CA LEU A 321 -5.31 -13.73 13.78
C LEU A 321 -6.26 -12.64 14.29
N GLY A 322 -6.59 -11.67 13.45
CA GLY A 322 -7.48 -10.55 13.71
C GLY A 322 -8.79 -10.67 12.93
N LYS A 323 -9.42 -11.84 12.90
CA LYS A 323 -10.61 -12.13 12.07
C LYS A 323 -11.77 -11.15 12.26
N ASP A 324 -11.93 -10.63 13.47
CA ASP A 324 -12.99 -9.70 13.87
C ASP A 324 -12.54 -8.23 13.78
N MET A 325 -11.31 -7.97 13.30
CA MET A 325 -10.73 -6.64 13.17
C MET A 325 -10.58 -6.21 11.71
N PRO A 326 -10.58 -4.90 11.43
CA PRO A 326 -10.10 -4.39 10.16
C PRO A 326 -8.60 -4.67 9.99
N VAL A 327 -8.22 -5.11 8.80
CA VAL A 327 -6.83 -5.30 8.39
C VAL A 327 -6.50 -4.27 7.33
N ALA A 328 -5.52 -3.42 7.61
CA ALA A 328 -4.99 -2.47 6.65
C ALA A 328 -3.76 -3.05 5.94
N ALA A 329 -3.57 -2.67 4.68
CA ALA A 329 -2.38 -2.98 3.92
C ALA A 329 -1.86 -1.70 3.27
N TYR A 330 -0.54 -1.48 3.34
CA TYR A 330 0.10 -0.33 2.71
C TYR A 330 0.83 -0.77 1.45
N GLN A 331 0.29 -0.40 0.29
CA GLN A 331 1.00 -0.48 -0.99
C GLN A 331 2.05 0.64 -1.05
N VAL A 332 3.29 0.29 -0.73
CA VAL A 332 4.32 1.28 -0.42
C VAL A 332 4.88 1.95 -1.66
N SER A 333 5.70 2.98 -1.43
CA SER A 333 6.29 3.83 -2.45
C SER A 333 7.04 3.05 -3.54
N GLY A 334 7.80 2.03 -3.16
CA GLY A 334 8.54 1.20 -4.10
C GLY A 334 7.64 0.28 -4.92
N GLU A 335 6.55 -0.23 -4.33
CA GLU A 335 5.58 -1.06 -5.06
C GLU A 335 4.85 -0.22 -6.11
N PHE A 336 4.39 0.96 -5.73
CA PHE A 336 3.78 1.94 -6.65
C PHE A 336 4.75 2.34 -7.77
N ALA A 337 5.97 2.77 -7.43
CA ALA A 337 6.96 3.18 -8.42
C ALA A 337 7.38 2.04 -9.35
N MET A 338 7.47 0.81 -8.85
CA MET A 338 7.77 -0.39 -9.63
C MET A 338 6.67 -0.67 -10.66
N ILE A 339 5.39 -0.59 -10.26
CA ILE A 339 4.26 -0.75 -11.18
C ILE A 339 4.30 0.34 -12.27
N HIS A 340 4.52 1.60 -11.89
CA HIS A 340 4.67 2.69 -12.87
C HIS A 340 5.83 2.46 -13.85
N ALA A 341 6.99 2.01 -13.36
CA ALA A 341 8.15 1.77 -14.20
C ALA A 341 7.90 0.66 -15.22
N ALA A 342 7.33 -0.48 -14.77
CA ALA A 342 7.02 -1.61 -15.64
C ALA A 342 5.92 -1.30 -16.66
N ALA A 343 4.89 -0.53 -16.27
CA ALA A 343 3.87 -0.05 -17.20
C ALA A 343 4.46 0.89 -18.26
N LYS A 344 5.34 1.82 -17.84
CA LYS A 344 6.02 2.75 -18.76
C LYS A 344 6.93 2.01 -19.76
N SER A 345 7.52 0.88 -19.36
CA SER A 345 8.30 0.03 -20.27
C SER A 345 7.45 -0.94 -21.11
N GLY A 346 6.11 -0.89 -21.02
CA GLY A 346 5.21 -1.70 -21.82
C GLY A 346 5.06 -3.16 -21.36
N VAL A 347 5.43 -3.49 -20.12
CA VAL A 347 5.25 -4.85 -19.57
C VAL A 347 3.76 -5.18 -19.38
N PHE A 348 2.98 -4.18 -18.96
CA PHE A 348 1.52 -4.28 -18.76
C PHE A 348 0.86 -2.90 -18.83
N ASP A 349 -0.47 -2.88 -18.90
CA ASP A 349 -1.26 -1.67 -18.70
C ASP A 349 -1.28 -1.24 -17.23
N LEU A 350 -1.13 0.08 -16.98
CA LEU A 350 -1.05 0.63 -15.63
C LEU A 350 -2.34 0.41 -14.84
N LYS A 351 -3.49 0.68 -15.45
CA LYS A 351 -4.80 0.55 -14.79
C LYS A 351 -5.05 -0.91 -14.44
N ALA A 352 -4.86 -1.82 -15.39
CA ALA A 352 -5.03 -3.25 -15.17
C ALA A 352 -4.18 -3.76 -13.99
N MET A 353 -2.88 -3.44 -13.96
CA MET A 353 -1.99 -3.89 -12.88
C MET A 353 -2.30 -3.21 -11.54
N ALA A 354 -2.73 -1.94 -11.54
CA ALA A 354 -3.17 -1.28 -10.32
C ALA A 354 -4.37 -2.01 -9.69
N PHE A 355 -5.40 -2.34 -10.49
CA PHE A 355 -6.52 -3.16 -10.04
C PHE A 355 -6.07 -4.54 -9.56
N GLU A 356 -5.29 -5.29 -10.35
CA GLU A 356 -4.84 -6.64 -9.98
C GLU A 356 -4.03 -6.66 -8.67
N SER A 357 -3.12 -5.70 -8.49
CA SER A 357 -2.34 -5.58 -7.25
C SER A 357 -3.22 -5.28 -6.03
N THR A 358 -4.25 -4.44 -6.19
CA THR A 358 -5.16 -4.04 -5.11
C THR A 358 -6.19 -5.14 -4.80
N GLU A 359 -6.70 -5.83 -5.81
CA GLU A 359 -7.55 -7.00 -5.65
C GLU A 359 -6.77 -8.15 -4.97
N GLY A 360 -5.48 -8.31 -5.27
CA GLY A 360 -4.60 -9.22 -4.54
C GLY A 360 -4.52 -8.91 -3.04
N ILE A 361 -4.45 -7.62 -2.68
CA ILE A 361 -4.47 -7.15 -1.29
C ILE A 361 -5.82 -7.46 -0.61
N LEU A 362 -6.95 -7.22 -1.29
CA LEU A 362 -8.28 -7.53 -0.75
C LEU A 362 -8.49 -9.04 -0.59
N ARG A 363 -8.08 -9.83 -1.59
CA ARG A 363 -8.12 -11.30 -1.58
C ARG A 363 -7.32 -11.87 -0.41
N ALA A 364 -6.19 -11.26 -0.06
CA ALA A 364 -5.40 -11.66 1.10
C ALA A 364 -6.09 -11.33 2.44
N GLY A 365 -7.17 -10.56 2.44
CA GLY A 365 -8.01 -10.33 3.62
C GLY A 365 -8.10 -8.87 4.07
N ALA A 366 -7.34 -7.95 3.47
CA ALA A 366 -7.36 -6.54 3.84
C ALA A 366 -8.74 -5.90 3.56
N THR A 367 -9.17 -5.04 4.46
CA THR A 367 -10.40 -4.22 4.35
C THR A 367 -10.10 -2.75 4.11
N ILE A 368 -8.83 -2.34 4.28
CA ILE A 368 -8.35 -0.97 4.14
C ILE A 368 -7.06 -1.00 3.32
N VAL A 369 -6.95 -0.13 2.31
CA VAL A 369 -5.78 -0.05 1.45
C VAL A 369 -5.22 1.37 1.48
N ILE A 370 -3.99 1.50 1.94
CA ILE A 370 -3.24 2.76 1.85
C ILE A 370 -2.42 2.70 0.56
N SER A 371 -2.73 3.57 -0.40
CA SER A 371 -2.12 3.54 -1.72
C SER A 371 -1.97 4.92 -2.36
N TYR A 372 -0.89 5.10 -3.10
CA TYR A 372 -0.65 6.29 -3.93
C TYR A 372 -1.48 6.29 -5.21
N PHE A 373 -2.08 5.16 -5.62
CA PHE A 373 -3.06 5.07 -6.71
C PHE A 373 -4.45 5.59 -6.32
N THR A 374 -4.62 6.11 -5.10
CA THR A 374 -5.94 6.57 -4.62
C THR A 374 -6.58 7.59 -5.56
N PRO A 375 -5.89 8.65 -6.04
CA PRO A 375 -6.46 9.60 -7.00
C PRO A 375 -7.01 8.92 -8.27
N GLU A 376 -6.27 7.96 -8.82
CA GLU A 376 -6.65 7.19 -10.00
C GLU A 376 -7.86 6.28 -9.72
N PHE A 377 -7.88 5.58 -8.59
CA PHE A 377 -9.02 4.73 -8.22
C PHE A 377 -10.30 5.53 -7.96
N LEU A 378 -10.20 6.75 -7.44
CA LEU A 378 -11.37 7.61 -7.28
C LEU A 378 -12.03 7.92 -8.64
N ASP A 379 -11.25 8.01 -9.70
CA ASP A 379 -11.77 8.13 -11.07
C ASP A 379 -12.25 6.79 -11.61
N TRP A 380 -11.42 5.75 -11.52
CA TRP A 380 -11.70 4.44 -12.12
C TRP A 380 -12.84 3.65 -11.49
N LEU A 381 -13.17 3.89 -10.21
CA LEU A 381 -14.31 3.27 -9.52
C LEU A 381 -15.62 4.08 -9.69
N SER A 382 -15.60 5.18 -10.45
CA SER A 382 -16.80 5.95 -10.81
C SER A 382 -17.49 5.42 -12.07
N THR A 383 -16.78 4.56 -12.81
CA THR A 383 -17.23 3.84 -14.01
C THR A 383 -17.47 2.40 -13.66
#